data_AF-A0A5K0X6B8-F1
#
_entry.id   AF-A0A5K0X6B8-F1
#
_cell.length_a   1.000
_cell.length_b   1.000
_cell.length_c   1.000
_cell.angle_alpha   90.00
_cell.angle_beta   90.00
_cell.angle_gamma   90.00
#
_symmetry.space_group_name_H-M   'P 1'
#
loop_
_entity.id
_entity.type
_entity.pdbx_description
1 polymer ?
#
loop_
_entity_poly.entity_id
_entity_poly.type
_entity_poly.pdbx_seq_one_letter_code
_entity_poly.pdbx_strand_id
1 'polypeptide(L)'
;LNCQKAAMRSLRLARNNSSSEHERLVYEGWILYDTGYREEALAKAEESISIQRSFEAFFLKAYALADTNLDPVSSSTVIQLLEEALKCPSDGLRKGQ
;
A
#
# COMPACT_ATOMS: atom_id res chain seq x y z
N LEU A 1 -2.32 -0.82 -24.89
CA LEU A 1 -2.08 0.36 -24.01
C LEU A 1 -1.16 -0.07 -22.88
N ASN A 2 -0.06 0.65 -22.64
CA ASN A 2 0.88 0.31 -21.55
C ASN A 2 0.36 0.90 -20.21
N CYS A 3 -0.65 0.23 -19.63
CA CYS A 3 -1.37 0.65 -18.43
C CYS A 3 -0.46 0.86 -17.22
N GLN A 4 0.61 0.07 -17.09
CA GLN A 4 1.56 0.15 -16.00
C GLN A 4 2.32 1.49 -15.96
N LYS A 5 2.72 2.01 -17.13
CA LYS A 5 3.37 3.35 -17.22
C LYS A 5 2.43 4.48 -16.81
N ALA A 6 1.14 4.37 -17.15
CA ALA A 6 0.13 5.35 -16.77
C ALA A 6 -0.13 5.32 -15.25
N ALA A 7 -0.31 4.13 -14.68
CA ALA A 7 -0.49 3.94 -13.23
C ALA A 7 0.68 4.50 -12.42
N MET A 8 1.92 4.19 -12.83
CA MET A 8 3.13 4.69 -12.18
C MET A 8 3.24 6.22 -12.24
N ARG A 9 2.85 6.84 -13.37
CA ARG A 9 2.81 8.30 -13.49
C ARG A 9 1.77 8.90 -12.53
N SER A 10 0.59 8.29 -12.44
CA SER A 10 -0.48 8.74 -11.53
C SER A 10 -0.06 8.65 -10.06
N LEU A 11 0.58 7.55 -9.64
CA LEU A 11 1.09 7.39 -8.28
C LEU A 11 2.13 8.46 -7.92
N ARG A 12 3.07 8.75 -8.84
CA ARG A 12 4.05 9.83 -8.63
C ARG A 12 3.39 11.19 -8.50
N LEU A 13 2.37 11.48 -9.29
CA LEU A 13 1.61 12.72 -9.19
C LEU A 13 0.84 12.80 -7.87
N ALA A 14 0.18 11.72 -7.45
CA ALA A 14 -0.55 11.65 -6.18
C ALA A 14 0.39 11.89 -4.99
N ARG A 15 1.56 11.23 -4.98
CA ARG A 15 2.62 11.46 -3.98
C ARG A 15 3.05 12.93 -3.91
N ASN A 16 3.27 13.57 -5.07
CA ASN A 16 3.73 14.96 -5.10
C ASN A 16 2.66 15.97 -4.68
N ASN A 17 1.37 15.61 -4.76
CA ASN A 17 0.25 16.49 -4.41
C ASN A 17 -0.43 16.13 -3.09
N SER A 18 -0.01 15.05 -2.43
CA SER A 18 -0.59 14.66 -1.16
C SER A 18 -0.24 15.66 -0.06
N SER A 19 -1.28 16.05 0.68
CA SER A 19 -1.20 16.99 1.80
C SER A 19 -0.76 16.33 3.11
N SER A 20 -0.75 14.99 3.18
CA SER A 20 -0.47 14.26 4.40
C SER A 20 0.75 13.35 4.24
N GLU A 21 1.48 13.14 5.34
CA GLU A 21 2.66 12.29 5.31
C GLU A 21 2.32 10.80 5.12
N HIS A 22 1.26 10.30 5.76
CA HIS A 22 0.84 8.91 5.64
C HIS A 22 0.45 8.54 4.20
N GLU A 23 -0.33 9.38 3.50
CA GLU A 23 -0.65 9.15 2.08
C GLU A 23 0.59 9.16 1.20
N ARG A 24 1.56 10.07 1.44
CA ARG A 24 2.83 10.09 0.70
C ARG A 24 3.60 8.78 0.87
N LEU A 25 3.65 8.25 2.10
CA LEU A 25 4.29 6.98 2.40
C LEU A 25 3.59 5.81 1.70
N VAL A 26 2.25 5.80 1.66
CA VAL A 26 1.47 4.82 0.89
C VAL A 26 1.84 4.86 -0.59
N TYR A 27 1.85 6.04 -1.21
CA TYR A 27 2.18 6.16 -2.64
C TYR A 27 3.63 5.78 -2.93
N GLU A 28 4.57 6.17 -2.06
CA GLU A 28 5.97 5.75 -2.17
C GLU A 28 6.11 4.23 -2.05
N GLY A 29 5.40 3.61 -1.10
CA GLY A 29 5.37 2.18 -0.91
C GLY A 29 4.82 1.42 -2.13
N TRP A 30 3.74 1.91 -2.76
CA TRP A 30 3.24 1.32 -4.02
C TRP A 30 4.25 1.42 -5.17
N ILE A 31 4.94 2.56 -5.29
CA ILE A 31 6.00 2.73 -6.29
C ILE A 31 7.15 1.74 -6.06
N LEU A 32 7.57 1.57 -4.81
CA LEU A 32 8.63 0.62 -4.42
C LEU A 32 8.22 -0.82 -4.71
N TYR A 33 6.98 -1.20 -4.35
CA TYR A 33 6.43 -2.52 -4.61
C TYR A 33 6.42 -2.84 -6.11
N ASP A 34 5.86 -1.94 -6.93
CA ASP A 34 5.78 -2.08 -8.39
C ASP A 34 7.16 -2.13 -9.08
N THR A 35 8.20 -1.61 -8.42
CA THR A 35 9.58 -1.63 -8.92
C THR A 35 10.44 -2.75 -8.33
N GLY A 36 9.86 -3.61 -7.48
CA GLY A 36 10.49 -4.82 -6.94
C GLY A 36 11.14 -4.67 -5.56
N TYR A 37 11.13 -3.46 -4.98
CA TYR A 37 11.66 -3.14 -3.65
C TYR A 37 10.63 -3.44 -2.56
N ARG A 38 10.34 -4.74 -2.36
CA ARG A 38 9.22 -5.19 -1.53
C ARG A 38 9.45 -4.98 -0.04
N GLU A 39 10.69 -5.13 0.45
CA GLU A 39 11.01 -4.91 1.86
C GLU A 39 10.86 -3.42 2.23
N GLU A 40 11.32 -2.53 1.34
CA GLU A 40 11.16 -1.09 1.50
C GLU A 40 9.69 -0.67 1.39
N ALA A 41 8.92 -1.29 0.49
CA ALA A 41 7.47 -1.09 0.41
C ALA A 41 6.75 -1.50 1.70
N LEU A 42 7.16 -2.64 2.29
CA LEU A 42 6.63 -3.11 3.57
C LEU A 42 6.93 -2.10 4.69
N ALA A 43 8.17 -1.63 4.78
CA ALA A 43 8.58 -0.63 5.76
C ALA A 43 7.78 0.67 5.62
N LYS A 44 7.52 1.13 4.39
CA LYS A 44 6.70 2.33 4.13
C LYS A 44 5.25 2.15 4.55
N ALA A 45 4.69 0.96 4.36
CA ALA A 45 3.34 0.66 4.83
C ALA A 45 3.27 0.69 6.36
N GLU A 46 4.26 0.12 7.05
CA GLU A 46 4.34 0.14 8.51
C GLU A 46 4.49 1.55 9.08
N GLU A 47 5.37 2.35 8.49
CA GLU A 47 5.56 3.76 8.82
C GLU A 47 4.23 4.52 8.66
N SER A 48 3.54 4.35 7.53
CA SER A 48 2.23 4.97 7.29
C SER A 48 1.19 4.55 8.35
N ILE A 49 1.06 3.25 8.63
CA ILE A 49 0.10 2.72 9.61
C ILE A 49 0.35 3.32 11.00
N SER A 50 1.62 3.52 11.37
CA SER A 50 2.00 4.10 12.66
C SER A 50 1.58 5.57 12.80
N ILE A 51 1.53 6.32 11.69
CA ILE A 51 1.05 7.71 11.65
C ILE A 51 -0.47 7.73 11.61
N GLN A 52 -1.07 7.04 10.64
CA GLN A 52 -2.50 6.95 10.46
C GLN A 52 -2.88 5.61 9.82
N ARG A 53 -3.78 4.91 10.49
CA ARG A 53 -4.36 3.67 9.99
C ARG A 53 -5.32 3.98 8.84
N SER A 54 -4.99 3.52 7.63
CA SER A 54 -5.88 3.60 6.46
C SER A 54 -6.00 2.27 5.74
N PHE A 55 -7.09 2.11 4.97
CA PHE A 55 -7.30 0.92 4.16
C PHE A 55 -6.09 0.67 3.25
N GLU A 56 -5.62 1.71 2.57
CA GLU A 56 -4.55 1.67 1.59
C GLU A 56 -3.22 1.21 2.20
N ALA A 57 -2.89 1.65 3.42
CA ALA A 57 -1.65 1.28 4.09
C ALA A 57 -1.66 -0.20 4.53
N PHE A 58 -2.76 -0.69 5.10
CA PHE A 58 -2.91 -2.11 5.42
C PHE A 58 -2.92 -3.00 4.18
N PHE A 59 -3.55 -2.53 3.11
CA PHE A 59 -3.63 -3.27 1.84
C PHE A 59 -2.24 -3.41 1.20
N LEU A 60 -1.46 -2.32 1.15
CA LEU A 60 -0.07 -2.36 0.70
C LEU A 60 0.77 -3.33 1.55
N LYS A 61 0.65 -3.27 2.89
CA LYS A 61 1.37 -4.16 3.80
C LYS A 61 1.06 -5.63 3.50
N ALA A 62 -0.21 -5.96 3.31
CA ALA A 62 -0.66 -7.32 3.00
C ALA A 62 -0.06 -7.82 1.67
N TYR A 63 -0.06 -6.99 0.63
CA TYR A 63 0.48 -7.35 -0.69
C TYR A 63 2.00 -7.52 -0.67
N ALA A 64 2.71 -6.57 -0.06
CA ALA A 64 4.16 -6.66 0.07
C ALA A 64 4.58 -7.90 0.87
N LEU A 65 3.85 -8.23 1.95
CA LEU A 65 4.13 -9.40 2.78
C LEU A 65 3.83 -10.73 2.03
N ALA A 66 2.73 -10.79 1.28
CA ALA A 66 2.35 -11.98 0.53
C ALA A 66 3.41 -12.36 -0.53
N ASP A 67 4.03 -11.36 -1.15
CA ASP A 67 5.05 -11.57 -2.18
C ASP A 67 6.45 -11.85 -1.62
N THR A 68 6.77 -11.41 -0.40
CA THR A 68 8.08 -11.65 0.22
C THR A 68 8.16 -13.00 0.91
N ASN A 69 7.03 -13.55 1.39
CA ASN A 69 7.06 -14.78 2.16
C ASN A 69 5.83 -15.67 1.88
N LEU A 70 6.09 -16.84 1.30
CA LEU A 70 5.06 -17.80 0.84
C LEU A 70 4.68 -18.85 1.90
N ASP A 71 5.11 -18.68 3.14
CA ASP A 71 4.85 -19.67 4.18
C ASP A 71 3.39 -19.62 4.72
N PRO A 72 2.86 -20.72 5.27
CA PRO A 72 1.49 -20.79 5.78
C PRO A 72 1.19 -19.81 6.92
N VAL A 73 2.18 -19.40 7.72
CA VAL A 73 2.03 -18.41 8.81
C VAL A 73 1.93 -17.00 8.22
N SER A 74 2.63 -16.74 7.12
CA SER A 74 2.45 -15.51 6.35
C SER A 74 1.04 -15.39 5.78
N SER A 75 0.40 -16.50 5.38
CA SER A 75 -0.97 -16.47 4.86
C SER A 75 -2.01 -16.04 5.91
N SER A 76 -1.91 -16.53 7.15
CA SER A 76 -2.84 -16.10 8.22
C SER A 76 -2.63 -14.63 8.58
N THR A 77 -1.37 -14.17 8.58
CA THR A 77 -1.02 -12.76 8.82
C THR A 77 -1.58 -11.85 7.73
N VAL A 78 -1.48 -12.25 6.46
CA VAL A 78 -2.05 -11.51 5.32
C VAL A 78 -3.57 -11.39 5.44
N ILE A 79 -4.27 -12.47 5.82
CA ILE A 79 -5.73 -12.43 6.02
C ILE A 79 -6.08 -11.42 7.12
N GLN A 80 -5.40 -11.46 8.26
CA GLN A 80 -5.63 -10.51 9.35
C GLN A 80 -5.40 -9.06 8.91
N LEU A 81 -4.35 -8.79 8.13
CA LEU A 81 -4.09 -7.45 7.60
C LEU A 81 -5.21 -6.96 6.68
N LEU A 82 -5.77 -7.83 5.84
CA LEU A 82 -6.89 -7.49 4.96
C LEU A 82 -8.19 -7.25 5.75
N GLU A 83 -8.45 -8.04 6.80
CA GLU A 83 -9.56 -7.80 7.71
C GLU A 83 -9.43 -6.46 8.44
N GLU A 84 -8.22 -6.10 8.89
CA GLU A 84 -7.94 -4.80 9.49
C GLU A 84 -8.09 -3.65 8.49
N ALA A 85 -7.68 -3.85 7.23
CA ALA A 85 -7.89 -2.87 6.17
C ALA A 85 -9.37 -2.52 6.03
N LEU A 86 -10.26 -3.54 5.99
CA LEU A 86 -11.71 -3.37 5.84
C LEU A 86 -12.37 -2.59 6.99
N LYS A 87 -11.71 -2.49 8.16
CA LYS A 87 -12.19 -1.69 9.31
C LYS A 87 -11.77 -0.22 9.21
N CYS A 88 -10.86 0.13 8.32
CA CYS A 88 -10.33 1.49 8.20
C CYS A 88 -11.09 2.31 7.14
N PRO A 89 -11.20 3.64 7.33
CA PRO A 89 -11.64 4.52 6.25
C PRO A 89 -10.65 4.43 5.07
N SER A 90 -11.16 4.58 3.84
CA SER A 90 -10.33 4.71 2.64
C SER A 90 -9.94 6.16 2.44
N ASP A 91 -8.70 6.38 2.04
CA ASP A 91 -8.12 7.69 1.72
C ASP A 91 -8.67 8.26 0.38
N GLY A 92 -9.86 7.83 -0.05
CA GLY A 92 -10.53 8.32 -1.24
C GLY A 92 -10.05 7.71 -2.57
N LEU A 93 -9.21 6.67 -2.56
CA LEU A 93 -8.79 5.96 -3.78
C LEU A 93 -9.88 5.05 -4.36
N ARG A 94 -10.90 4.67 -3.57
CA ARG A 94 -12.11 4.01 -4.09
C ARG A 94 -13.08 5.03 -4.69
N LYS A 95 -12.81 5.51 -5.90
CA LYS A 95 -13.87 6.09 -6.75
C LYS A 95 -14.30 5.04 -7.78
N GLY A 96 -15.28 4.22 -7.39
CA GLY A 96 -15.75 3.11 -8.21
C GLY A 96 -17.01 2.39 -7.71
N GLN A 97 -17.87 3.07 -6.95
CA GLN A 97 -19.28 2.67 -6.76
C GLN A 97 -20.17 3.87 -7.02
#